data_AF-A0A420YJ73-F1
#
_entry.id   AF-A0A420YJ73-F1
#
_cell.length_a   1.000
_cell.length_b   1.000
_cell.length_c   1.000
_cell.angle_alpha   90.00
_cell.angle_beta   90.00
_cell.angle_gamma   90.00
#
_symmetry.space_group_name_H-M   'P 1'
#
loop_
_entity.id
_entity.type
_entity.pdbx_description
1 polymer ?
#
loop_
_entity_poly.entity_id
_entity_poly.type
_entity_poly.pdbx_seq_one_letter_code
_entity_poly.pdbx_strand_id
1 'polypeptide(L)'
;MDSSPSRPPLLISRLPLPLLLTPPLVITLTTFLLHLFLSFLRDINIPLLYSQCHARSRLHFLSRIPVLGAPSCFLVSFWLETLDSFRGRVIMATLLGFVVGLVTVTTLESKRVANQRDGLVKRPGLWVWAPFVVLGGVSVTGWGVPGLLRRGKEGETWTTTLHLSSSRLNLVAVYALPILLSVVAHGYLLYNLVTRRDDSHEVTRSTLKFILIDLGGLLTAVLYWVLVEAGWMAAAVFVVATLLAGPGAGVSLAWGWREIGGEWKTPGRTGTRAVAVGSTVGTPTEEGGNAIDEETPLLR
;
A
#
# COMPACT_ATOMS: atom_id res chain seq x y z
N MET A 1 41.30 -6.98 -10.13
CA MET A 1 39.97 -7.23 -10.72
C MET A 1 39.08 -7.69 -9.58
N ASP A 2 38.38 -6.75 -8.95
CA ASP A 2 37.46 -7.04 -7.85
C ASP A 2 36.16 -7.64 -8.41
N SER A 3 36.05 -8.96 -8.33
CA SER A 3 34.79 -9.67 -8.55
C SER A 3 33.84 -9.35 -7.40
N SER A 4 33.02 -8.33 -7.58
CA SER A 4 31.94 -8.01 -6.64
C SER A 4 31.03 -9.23 -6.51
N PRO A 5 30.81 -9.77 -5.30
CA PRO A 5 29.99 -10.96 -5.12
C PRO A 5 28.56 -10.66 -5.58
N SER A 6 28.13 -11.33 -6.64
CA SER A 6 26.77 -11.26 -7.16
C SER A 6 25.80 -11.73 -6.07
N ARG A 7 25.08 -10.79 -5.45
CA ARG A 7 24.01 -11.13 -4.50
C ARG A 7 23.00 -12.02 -5.22
N PRO A 8 22.57 -13.14 -4.60
CA PRO A 8 21.56 -13.98 -5.20
C PRO A 8 20.28 -13.17 -5.43
N PRO A 9 19.57 -13.40 -6.54
CA PRO A 9 18.30 -12.74 -6.79
C PRO A 9 17.36 -13.07 -5.62
N LEU A 10 16.87 -12.03 -4.95
CA LEU A 10 15.82 -12.16 -3.95
C LEU A 10 14.69 -12.99 -4.55
N LEU A 11 14.20 -13.97 -3.78
CA LEU A 11 13.21 -14.95 -4.17
C LEU A 11 11.88 -14.23 -4.49
N ILE A 12 11.78 -13.65 -5.69
CA ILE A 12 10.53 -13.11 -6.21
C ILE A 12 9.65 -14.32 -6.46
N SER A 13 8.66 -14.49 -5.61
CA SER A 13 7.62 -15.50 -5.76
C SER A 13 7.06 -15.40 -7.18
N ARG A 14 7.34 -16.41 -8.03
CA ARG A 14 6.88 -16.49 -9.42
C ARG A 14 5.41 -16.90 -9.51
N LEU A 15 4.56 -16.43 -8.59
CA LEU A 15 3.13 -16.57 -8.79
C LEU A 15 2.70 -15.65 -9.93
N PRO A 16 1.86 -16.12 -10.87
CA PRO A 16 1.33 -15.26 -11.90
C PRO A 16 0.59 -14.10 -11.24
N LEU A 17 0.97 -12.88 -11.58
CA LEU A 17 0.38 -11.61 -11.09
C LEU A 17 -1.16 -11.65 -10.95
N PRO A 18 -1.95 -12.18 -11.90
CA PRO A 18 -3.40 -12.28 -11.74
C PRO A 18 -3.83 -13.11 -10.53
N LEU A 19 -3.16 -14.22 -10.24
CA LEU A 19 -3.50 -15.08 -9.09
C LEU A 19 -3.14 -14.40 -7.76
N LEU A 20 -2.14 -13.51 -7.76
CA LEU A 20 -1.77 -12.71 -6.59
C LEU A 20 -2.77 -11.58 -6.32
N LEU A 21 -3.30 -10.98 -7.38
CA LEU A 21 -4.20 -9.83 -7.33
C LEU A 21 -5.67 -10.21 -7.12
N THR A 22 -6.06 -11.43 -7.52
CA THR A 22 -7.45 -11.89 -7.44
C THR A 22 -7.99 -11.94 -6.00
N PRO A 23 -7.29 -12.56 -5.01
CA PRO A 23 -7.81 -12.62 -3.65
C PRO A 23 -8.08 -11.26 -2.99
N PRO A 24 -7.15 -10.28 -2.99
CA PRO A 24 -7.40 -9.00 -2.34
C PRO A 24 -8.48 -8.22 -3.08
N LEU A 25 -8.53 -8.30 -4.41
CA LEU A 25 -9.57 -7.66 -5.20
C LEU A 25 -10.95 -8.24 -4.90
N VAL A 26 -11.09 -9.57 -4.80
CA VAL A 26 -12.36 -10.20 -4.42
C VAL A 26 -12.75 -9.84 -2.99
N ILE A 27 -11.82 -9.90 -2.02
CA ILE A 27 -12.10 -9.57 -0.62
C ILE A 27 -12.54 -8.12 -0.47
N THR A 28 -11.82 -7.18 -1.09
CA THR A 28 -12.18 -5.75 -1.03
C THR A 28 -13.47 -5.44 -1.77
N LEU A 29 -13.70 -6.02 -2.96
CA LEU A 29 -14.93 -5.82 -3.71
C LEU A 29 -16.13 -6.38 -2.94
N THR A 30 -16.02 -7.60 -2.39
CA THR A 30 -17.11 -8.24 -1.64
C THR A 30 -17.41 -7.49 -0.35
N THR A 31 -16.39 -7.08 0.41
CA THR A 31 -16.57 -6.26 1.62
C THR A 31 -17.17 -4.89 1.29
N PHE A 32 -16.69 -4.21 0.26
CA PHE A 32 -17.23 -2.93 -0.19
C PHE A 32 -18.69 -3.05 -0.64
N LEU A 33 -19.02 -4.03 -1.49
CA LEU A 33 -20.38 -4.23 -2.00
C LEU A 33 -21.37 -4.63 -0.90
N LEU A 34 -20.97 -5.56 -0.03
CA LEU A 34 -21.79 -5.96 1.12
C LEU A 34 -22.05 -4.74 2.02
N HIS A 35 -21.04 -3.91 2.24
CA HIS A 35 -21.20 -2.78 3.13
C HIS A 35 -21.98 -1.62 2.50
N LEU A 36 -21.77 -1.37 1.21
CA LEU A 36 -22.58 -0.43 0.44
C LEU A 36 -24.06 -0.84 0.51
N PHE A 37 -24.34 -2.12 0.33
CA PHE A 37 -25.68 -2.68 0.44
C PHE A 37 -26.27 -2.48 1.84
N LEU A 38 -25.53 -2.85 2.90
CA LEU A 38 -26.00 -2.67 4.28
C LEU A 38 -26.17 -1.20 4.68
N SER A 39 -25.30 -0.31 4.18
CA SER A 39 -25.38 1.13 4.47
C SER A 39 -26.53 1.77 3.71
N PHE A 40 -26.74 1.40 2.45
CA PHE A 40 -27.87 1.86 1.64
C PHE A 40 -29.22 1.50 2.28
N LEU A 41 -29.31 0.30 2.87
CA LEU A 41 -30.53 -0.14 3.55
C LEU A 41 -30.79 0.58 4.89
N ARG A 42 -29.79 1.21 5.50
CA ARG A 42 -29.87 1.66 6.90
C ARG A 42 -29.67 3.15 7.11
N ASP A 43 -28.95 3.84 6.21
CA ASP A 43 -28.57 5.25 6.36
C ASP A 43 -29.10 6.08 5.16
N ILE A 44 -30.24 6.75 5.35
CA ILE A 44 -30.86 7.63 4.33
C ILE A 44 -30.17 9.00 4.20
N ASN A 45 -29.27 9.35 5.12
CA ASN A 45 -28.64 10.67 5.18
C ASN A 45 -27.70 10.95 4.01
N ILE A 46 -26.97 9.93 3.53
CA ILE A 46 -26.03 10.06 2.40
C ILE A 46 -26.76 10.31 1.07
N PRO A 47 -27.78 9.51 0.68
CA PRO A 47 -28.55 9.81 -0.54
C PRO A 47 -29.31 11.14 -0.41
N LEU A 48 -29.76 11.52 0.79
CA LEU A 48 -30.35 12.83 1.03
C LEU A 48 -29.35 13.97 0.74
N LEU A 49 -28.09 13.84 1.19
CA LEU A 49 -27.03 14.81 0.91
C LEU A 49 -26.79 14.98 -0.60
N TYR A 50 -26.77 13.86 -1.35
CA TYR A 50 -26.63 13.90 -2.81
C TYR A 50 -27.85 14.57 -3.46
N SER A 51 -29.06 14.26 -3.01
CA SER A 51 -30.30 14.85 -3.54
C SER A 51 -30.35 16.37 -3.32
N GLN A 52 -29.87 16.87 -2.17
CA GLN A 52 -29.78 18.30 -1.87
C GLN A 52 -28.83 19.03 -2.82
N CYS A 53 -27.69 18.41 -3.14
CA CYS A 53 -26.73 18.91 -4.12
C CYS A 53 -27.29 18.88 -5.55
N HIS A 54 -28.03 17.82 -5.90
CA HIS A 54 -28.71 17.73 -7.20
C HIS A 54 -29.84 18.78 -7.34
N ALA A 55 -30.57 19.06 -6.25
CA ALA A 55 -31.57 20.12 -6.18
C ALA A 55 -30.97 21.54 -6.12
N ARG A 56 -29.64 21.67 -6.12
CA ARG A 56 -28.89 22.94 -6.04
C ARG A 56 -29.21 23.75 -4.77
N SER A 57 -29.64 23.08 -3.71
CA SER A 57 -29.94 23.68 -2.40
C SER A 57 -28.68 23.88 -1.53
N ARG A 58 -27.57 23.27 -1.92
CA ARG A 58 -26.30 23.27 -1.19
C ARG A 58 -25.16 23.71 -2.13
N LEU A 59 -24.21 24.49 -1.60
CA LEU A 59 -23.02 25.01 -2.30
C LEU A 59 -23.33 25.50 -3.74
N HIS A 60 -24.11 26.59 -3.86
CA HIS A 60 -24.65 27.09 -5.13
C HIS A 60 -23.64 27.30 -6.26
N PHE A 61 -22.38 27.62 -5.92
CA PHE A 61 -21.32 27.79 -6.92
C PHE A 61 -20.92 26.47 -7.57
N LEU A 62 -20.80 25.41 -6.77
CA LEU A 62 -20.29 24.11 -7.23
C LEU A 62 -21.38 23.29 -7.93
N SER A 63 -22.64 23.36 -7.44
CA SER A 63 -23.75 22.57 -7.98
C SER A 63 -24.25 22.97 -9.37
N ARG A 64 -23.82 24.12 -9.92
CA ARG A 64 -24.21 24.59 -11.27
C ARG A 64 -23.31 24.09 -12.40
N ILE A 65 -22.16 23.50 -12.08
CA ILE A 65 -21.24 22.99 -13.11
C ILE A 65 -21.94 21.85 -13.87
N PRO A 66 -22.03 21.89 -15.22
CA PRO A 66 -22.69 20.83 -15.97
C PRO A 66 -21.96 19.50 -15.77
N VAL A 67 -22.71 18.41 -15.62
CA VAL A 67 -22.24 17.02 -15.42
C VAL A 67 -21.55 16.78 -14.06
N LEU A 68 -20.65 17.66 -13.63
CA LEU A 68 -19.84 17.49 -12.42
C LEU A 68 -20.38 18.21 -11.18
N GLY A 69 -21.39 19.08 -11.32
CA GLY A 69 -21.83 19.95 -10.23
C GLY A 69 -22.40 19.19 -9.03
N ALA A 70 -23.35 18.29 -9.26
CA ALA A 70 -23.92 17.45 -8.19
C ALA A 70 -22.86 16.54 -7.52
N PRO A 71 -22.02 15.77 -8.25
CA PRO A 71 -21.01 14.92 -7.60
C PRO A 71 -19.92 15.71 -6.88
N SER A 72 -19.47 16.85 -7.41
CA SER A 72 -18.48 17.69 -6.72
C SER A 72 -19.06 18.37 -5.48
N CYS A 73 -20.30 18.88 -5.54
CA CYS A 73 -21.04 19.40 -4.37
C CYS A 73 -21.16 18.33 -3.28
N PHE A 74 -21.53 17.11 -3.66
CA PHE A 74 -21.66 15.99 -2.74
C PHE A 74 -20.33 15.67 -2.09
N LEU A 75 -19.26 15.53 -2.88
CA LEU A 75 -17.92 15.22 -2.38
C LEU A 75 -17.43 16.28 -1.38
N VAL A 76 -17.53 17.56 -1.74
CA VAL A 76 -17.11 18.66 -0.84
C VAL A 76 -17.97 18.67 0.43
N SER A 77 -19.29 18.53 0.30
CA SER A 77 -20.19 18.49 1.45
C SER A 77 -19.90 17.30 2.36
N PHE A 78 -19.63 16.13 1.81
CA PHE A 78 -19.27 14.92 2.55
C PHE A 78 -18.01 15.14 3.41
N TRP A 79 -16.97 15.74 2.83
CA TRP A 79 -15.74 16.04 3.57
C TRP A 79 -15.94 17.15 4.62
N LEU A 80 -16.74 18.17 4.32
CA LEU A 80 -17.06 19.22 5.30
C LEU A 80 -17.80 18.64 6.51
N GLU A 81 -18.83 17.81 6.27
CA GLU A 81 -19.59 17.13 7.33
C GLU A 81 -18.72 16.18 8.15
N THR A 82 -17.75 15.51 7.50
CA THR A 82 -16.76 14.68 8.18
C THR A 82 -15.89 15.51 9.12
N LEU A 83 -15.44 16.68 8.67
CA LEU A 83 -14.53 17.55 9.41
C LEU A 83 -15.23 18.41 10.48
N ASP A 84 -16.55 18.44 10.48
CA ASP A 84 -17.34 19.21 11.45
C ASP A 84 -17.12 18.71 12.89
N SER A 85 -17.06 17.38 13.06
CA SER A 85 -16.77 16.79 14.38
C SER A 85 -15.28 16.74 14.68
N PHE A 86 -14.91 16.86 15.97
CA PHE A 86 -13.54 16.62 16.40
C PHE A 86 -13.10 15.18 16.11
N ARG A 87 -13.98 14.21 16.36
CA ARG A 87 -13.72 12.80 16.07
C ARG A 87 -13.41 12.57 14.59
N GLY A 88 -14.15 13.21 13.70
CA GLY A 88 -13.90 13.10 12.27
C GLY A 88 -12.58 13.72 11.84
N ARG A 89 -12.19 14.88 12.38
CA ARG A 89 -10.86 15.46 12.15
C ARG A 89 -9.73 14.53 12.57
N VAL A 90 -9.88 13.85 13.71
CA VAL A 90 -8.87 12.90 14.20
C VAL A 90 -8.82 11.63 13.34
N ILE A 91 -9.96 11.06 12.94
CA ILE A 91 -10.01 9.93 12.00
C ILE A 91 -9.32 10.33 10.68
N MET A 92 -9.60 11.52 10.15
CA MET A 92 -8.94 12.03 8.95
C MET A 92 -7.43 12.19 9.10
N ALA A 93 -6.96 12.66 10.25
CA ALA A 93 -5.53 12.73 10.54
C ALA A 93 -4.88 11.33 10.53
N THR A 94 -5.56 10.32 11.10
CA THR A 94 -5.10 8.92 11.09
C THR A 94 -5.05 8.34 9.67
N LEU A 95 -6.05 8.64 8.83
CA LEU A 95 -6.04 8.27 7.41
C LEU A 95 -4.87 8.91 6.66
N LEU A 96 -4.63 10.19 6.88
CA LEU A 96 -3.50 10.89 6.25
C LEU A 96 -2.17 10.28 6.69
N GLY A 97 -2.00 9.97 7.98
CA GLY A 97 -0.83 9.25 8.47
C GLY A 97 -0.62 7.89 7.79
N PHE A 98 -1.71 7.14 7.59
CA PHE A 98 -1.68 5.90 6.83
C PHE A 98 -1.26 6.08 5.37
N VAL A 99 -1.85 7.06 4.68
CA VAL A 99 -1.50 7.40 3.30
C VAL A 99 -0.04 7.82 3.17
N VAL A 100 0.48 8.62 4.10
CA VAL A 100 1.90 9.01 4.11
C VAL A 100 2.80 7.78 4.28
N GLY A 101 2.44 6.83 5.17
CA GLY A 101 3.17 5.57 5.32
C GLY A 101 3.18 4.73 4.03
N LEU A 102 2.03 4.58 3.38
CA LEU A 102 1.92 3.86 2.10
C LEU A 102 2.72 4.52 0.97
N VAL A 103 2.61 5.85 0.83
CA VAL A 103 3.38 6.60 -0.17
C VAL A 103 4.88 6.45 0.09
N THR A 104 5.30 6.48 1.35
CA THR A 104 6.71 6.30 1.73
C THR A 104 7.22 4.94 1.29
N VAL A 105 6.54 3.87 1.69
CA VAL A 105 6.94 2.51 1.35
C VAL A 105 6.94 2.26 -0.15
N THR A 106 5.86 2.64 -0.85
CA THR A 106 5.75 2.44 -2.29
C THR A 106 6.78 3.26 -3.07
N THR A 107 7.13 4.46 -2.59
CA THR A 107 8.21 5.26 -3.17
C THR A 107 9.57 4.57 -3.00
N LEU A 108 9.85 4.02 -1.82
CA LEU A 108 11.10 3.28 -1.57
C LEU A 108 11.20 2.03 -2.45
N GLU A 109 10.11 1.28 -2.60
CA GLU A 109 10.06 0.12 -3.49
C GLU A 109 10.23 0.48 -4.96
N SER A 110 9.63 1.59 -5.41
CA SER A 110 9.74 2.06 -6.79
C SER A 110 11.17 2.43 -7.19
N LYS A 111 12.00 2.82 -6.22
CA LYS A 111 13.40 3.23 -6.46
C LYS A 111 14.38 2.07 -6.51
N ARG A 112 13.99 0.85 -6.13
CA ARG A 112 14.90 -0.31 -6.10
C ARG A 112 15.35 -0.71 -7.50
N VAL A 113 16.65 -0.96 -7.65
CA VAL A 113 17.31 -1.26 -8.93
C VAL A 113 16.71 -2.48 -9.64
N ALA A 114 16.30 -3.51 -8.89
CA ALA A 114 15.62 -4.69 -9.44
C ALA A 114 14.28 -4.36 -10.14
N ASN A 115 13.65 -3.25 -9.76
CA ASN A 115 12.37 -2.77 -10.28
C ASN A 115 12.50 -1.77 -11.44
N GLN A 116 13.71 -1.39 -11.83
CA GLN A 116 13.92 -0.30 -12.78
C GLN A 116 13.74 -0.72 -14.25
N ARG A 117 13.69 -2.03 -14.54
CA ARG A 117 13.64 -2.54 -15.92
C ARG A 117 12.23 -2.65 -16.50
N ASP A 118 11.20 -2.79 -15.65
CA ASP A 118 9.81 -2.92 -16.12
C ASP A 118 8.96 -1.69 -15.80
N GLY A 119 8.41 -1.05 -16.84
CA GLY A 119 7.64 0.20 -16.72
C GLY A 119 6.38 0.08 -15.85
N LEU A 120 5.77 -1.11 -15.80
CA LEU A 120 4.61 -1.40 -14.95
C LEU A 120 5.01 -1.53 -13.46
N VAL A 121 6.19 -2.09 -13.19
CA VAL A 121 6.70 -2.31 -11.83
C VAL A 121 7.47 -1.10 -11.29
N LYS A 122 7.86 -0.15 -12.16
CA LYS A 122 8.41 1.16 -11.80
C LYS A 122 7.41 2.05 -11.06
N ARG A 123 6.10 1.76 -11.14
CA ARG A 123 5.02 2.51 -10.46
C ARG A 123 3.97 1.55 -9.86
N PRO A 124 4.36 0.62 -8.97
CA PRO A 124 3.42 -0.34 -8.39
C PRO A 124 2.40 0.40 -7.50
N GLY A 125 2.86 1.45 -6.82
CA GLY A 125 2.05 2.40 -6.06
C GLY A 125 0.89 3.02 -6.85
N LEU A 126 1.09 3.32 -8.14
CA LEU A 126 0.10 4.06 -8.91
C LEU A 126 -0.96 3.15 -9.52
N TRP A 127 -0.59 2.00 -10.09
CA TRP A 127 -1.55 1.15 -10.80
C TRP A 127 -2.24 0.11 -9.92
N VAL A 128 -1.56 -0.40 -8.89
CA VAL A 128 -2.14 -1.37 -7.97
C VAL A 128 -3.03 -0.68 -6.94
N TRP A 129 -2.66 0.52 -6.47
CA TRP A 129 -3.41 1.22 -5.42
C TRP A 129 -4.37 2.30 -5.93
N ALA A 130 -4.21 2.82 -7.16
CA ALA A 130 -5.19 3.79 -7.68
C ALA A 130 -6.63 3.28 -7.66
N PRO A 131 -6.96 2.02 -8.00
CA PRO A 131 -8.33 1.54 -7.88
C PRO A 131 -8.86 1.64 -6.44
N PHE A 132 -8.03 1.31 -5.45
CA PHE A 132 -8.41 1.32 -4.04
C PHE A 132 -8.51 2.74 -3.46
N VAL A 133 -7.62 3.63 -3.87
CA VAL A 133 -7.61 5.06 -3.44
C VAL A 133 -8.73 5.85 -4.15
N VAL A 134 -9.05 5.51 -5.40
CA VAL A 134 -10.13 6.12 -6.18
C VAL A 134 -11.51 5.59 -5.78
N LEU A 135 -11.65 4.30 -5.46
CA LEU A 135 -12.91 3.73 -4.96
C LEU A 135 -13.23 4.15 -3.52
N GLY A 136 -12.23 4.38 -2.67
CA GLY A 136 -12.37 4.93 -1.31
C GLY A 136 -12.45 6.46 -1.23
N GLY A 137 -12.71 7.16 -2.35
CA GLY A 137 -13.04 8.60 -2.34
C GLY A 137 -11.91 9.62 -2.13
N VAL A 138 -10.62 9.21 -2.04
CA VAL A 138 -9.50 10.14 -1.80
C VAL A 138 -8.72 10.40 -3.10
N SER A 139 -9.19 11.32 -3.94
CA SER A 139 -8.65 11.56 -5.29
C SER A 139 -7.32 12.33 -5.38
N VAL A 140 -6.53 12.49 -4.31
CA VAL A 140 -5.49 13.56 -4.28
C VAL A 140 -4.05 13.10 -4.50
N THR A 141 -3.70 11.82 -4.36
CA THR A 141 -2.27 11.43 -4.32
C THR A 141 -1.60 11.17 -5.68
N GLY A 142 -2.34 11.16 -6.79
CA GLY A 142 -1.79 10.83 -8.12
C GLY A 142 -0.93 11.94 -8.78
N TRP A 143 -1.15 13.22 -8.44
CA TRP A 143 -0.64 14.33 -9.26
C TRP A 143 0.47 15.17 -8.59
N GLY A 144 0.53 15.23 -7.25
CA GLY A 144 1.45 16.13 -6.54
C GLY A 144 2.88 15.61 -6.38
N VAL A 145 3.05 14.29 -6.18
CA VAL A 145 4.36 13.70 -5.83
C VAL A 145 5.36 13.76 -6.98
N PRO A 146 5.00 13.48 -8.26
CA PRO A 146 5.94 13.61 -9.37
C PRO A 146 6.30 15.07 -9.66
N GLY A 147 5.37 16.00 -9.47
CA GLY A 147 5.59 17.43 -9.73
C GLY A 147 6.50 18.11 -8.72
N LEU A 148 6.33 17.80 -7.43
CA LEU A 148 7.17 18.32 -6.35
C LEU A 148 8.61 17.79 -6.46
N LEU A 149 8.80 16.53 -6.84
CA LEU A 149 10.12 15.95 -7.10
C LEU A 149 10.74 16.45 -8.41
N ARG A 150 9.93 16.88 -9.39
CA ARG A 150 10.41 17.40 -10.67
C ARG A 150 10.78 18.89 -10.61
N ARG A 151 10.19 19.68 -9.71
CA ARG A 151 10.60 21.08 -9.45
C ARG A 151 11.92 21.22 -8.70
N GLY A 152 12.37 20.18 -8.00
CA GLY A 152 13.74 20.12 -7.45
C GLY A 152 14.81 19.74 -8.47
N LYS A 153 14.46 19.60 -9.76
CA LYS A 153 15.34 19.01 -10.79
C LYS A 153 16.11 20.05 -11.63
N GLU A 154 15.96 21.33 -11.34
CA GLU A 154 16.64 22.41 -12.10
C GLU A 154 17.91 22.94 -11.38
N GLY A 155 18.20 22.46 -10.17
CA GLY A 155 19.44 22.76 -9.45
C GLY A 155 20.02 21.50 -8.84
N GLU A 156 21.20 21.11 -9.32
CA GLU A 156 22.12 20.14 -8.71
C GLU A 156 21.88 18.64 -8.93
N THR A 157 23.02 17.95 -9.01
CA THR A 157 23.28 16.54 -9.29
C THR A 157 22.79 15.62 -8.17
N TRP A 158 21.48 15.41 -8.04
CA TRP A 158 20.87 14.51 -7.03
C TRP A 158 20.82 13.02 -7.44
N THR A 159 21.37 12.64 -8.59
CA THR A 159 21.31 11.26 -9.09
C THR A 159 22.34 10.32 -8.46
N THR A 160 23.33 10.84 -7.71
CA THR A 160 24.43 10.05 -7.14
C THR A 160 24.43 9.89 -5.62
N THR A 161 23.59 10.62 -4.87
CA THR A 161 23.71 10.68 -3.39
C THR A 161 22.55 10.10 -2.57
N LEU A 162 21.45 9.66 -3.19
CA LEU A 162 20.35 8.99 -2.49
C LEU A 162 20.42 7.46 -2.59
N HIS A 163 21.60 6.90 -2.39
CA HIS A 163 21.70 5.51 -1.93
C HIS A 163 21.19 5.46 -0.49
N LEU A 164 19.86 5.36 -0.30
CA LEU A 164 19.26 5.02 0.99
C LEU A 164 19.85 3.72 1.58
N SER A 165 20.36 2.83 0.71
CA SER A 165 21.11 1.64 1.10
C SER A 165 22.48 1.93 1.74
N SER A 166 23.03 3.13 1.56
CA SER A 166 24.38 3.47 2.06
C SER A 166 24.38 3.94 3.51
N SER A 167 23.24 4.39 4.06
CA SER A 167 23.16 4.88 5.43
C SER A 167 21.87 4.43 6.09
N ARG A 168 21.98 3.57 7.11
CA ARG A 168 20.86 3.12 7.95
C ARG A 168 20.14 4.30 8.61
N LEU A 169 20.84 5.39 8.90
CA LEU A 169 20.25 6.59 9.49
C LEU A 169 19.26 7.27 8.55
N ASN A 170 19.58 7.34 7.25
CA ASN A 170 18.68 7.92 6.26
C ASN A 170 17.43 7.07 6.09
N LEU A 171 17.58 5.74 6.09
CA LEU A 171 16.46 4.81 6.05
C LEU A 171 15.52 4.99 7.26
N VAL A 172 16.09 5.02 8.47
CA VAL A 172 15.35 5.24 9.72
C VAL A 172 14.65 6.60 9.70
N ALA A 173 15.32 7.66 9.23
CA ALA A 173 14.73 9.00 9.14
C ALA A 173 13.51 9.03 8.21
N VAL A 174 13.55 8.32 7.08
CA VAL A 174 12.42 8.25 6.14
C VAL A 174 11.22 7.53 6.76
N TYR A 175 11.44 6.47 7.55
CA TYR A 175 10.34 5.77 8.24
C TYR A 175 9.86 6.47 9.52
N ALA A 176 10.72 7.24 10.18
CA ALA A 176 10.38 7.92 11.43
C ALA A 176 9.24 8.93 11.23
N LEU A 177 9.25 9.71 10.15
CA LEU A 177 8.22 10.72 9.89
C LEU A 177 6.79 10.15 9.82
N PRO A 178 6.46 9.15 8.96
CA PRO A 178 5.13 8.55 8.93
C PRO A 178 4.76 7.87 10.26
N ILE A 179 5.73 7.27 10.96
CA ILE A 179 5.49 6.64 12.26
C ILE A 179 5.07 7.70 13.28
N LEU A 180 5.82 8.80 13.42
CA LEU A 180 5.51 9.87 14.37
C LEU A 180 4.14 10.49 14.09
N LEU A 181 3.84 10.79 12.83
CA LEU A 181 2.53 11.34 12.43
C LEU A 181 1.39 10.37 12.75
N SER A 182 1.58 9.08 12.48
CA SER A 182 0.60 8.04 12.80
C SER A 182 0.38 7.89 14.30
N VAL A 183 1.46 7.84 15.09
CA VAL A 183 1.40 7.70 16.56
C VAL A 183 0.65 8.88 17.17
N VAL A 184 0.95 10.10 16.75
CA VAL A 184 0.28 11.30 17.26
C VAL A 184 -1.21 11.26 16.89
N ALA A 185 -1.56 11.04 15.63
CA ALA A 185 -2.95 10.99 15.18
C ALA A 185 -3.75 9.87 15.88
N HIS A 186 -3.18 8.67 15.99
CA HIS A 186 -3.80 7.52 16.62
C HIS A 186 -3.92 7.67 18.15
N GLY A 187 -2.89 8.24 18.79
CA GLY A 187 -2.95 8.59 20.21
C GLY A 187 -4.06 9.58 20.51
N TYR A 188 -4.22 10.62 19.69
CA TYR A 188 -5.36 11.53 19.78
C TYR A 188 -6.70 10.84 19.54
N LEU A 189 -6.76 9.85 18.65
CA LEU A 189 -7.99 9.07 18.40
C LEU A 189 -8.38 8.26 19.64
N LEU A 190 -7.45 7.50 20.21
CA LEU A 190 -7.67 6.71 21.41
C LEU A 190 -8.05 7.61 22.60
N TYR A 191 -7.34 8.71 22.79
CA TYR A 191 -7.65 9.69 23.83
C TYR A 191 -9.08 10.24 23.68
N ASN A 192 -9.47 10.59 22.46
CA ASN A 192 -10.80 11.13 22.19
C ASN A 192 -11.90 10.09 22.43
N LEU A 193 -11.69 8.84 21.99
CA LEU A 193 -12.63 7.74 22.20
C LEU A 193 -12.86 7.42 23.67
N VAL A 194 -11.83 7.56 24.51
CA VAL A 194 -11.93 7.30 25.95
C VAL A 194 -12.52 8.49 26.70
N THR A 195 -12.17 9.72 26.33
CA THR A 195 -12.45 10.91 27.15
C THR A 195 -13.72 11.65 26.73
N ARG A 196 -14.09 11.62 25.44
CA ARG A 196 -15.22 12.41 24.92
C ARG A 196 -16.36 11.52 24.48
N ARG A 197 -17.58 11.93 24.85
CA ARG A 197 -18.82 11.32 24.34
C ARG A 197 -19.04 11.78 22.90
N ASP A 198 -19.53 10.88 22.06
CA ASP A 198 -19.81 11.13 20.65
C ASP A 198 -20.95 12.15 20.51
N ASP A 199 -20.61 13.41 20.23
CA ASP A 199 -21.52 14.54 20.04
C ASP A 199 -21.80 14.86 18.56
N SER A 200 -21.29 14.03 17.65
CA SER A 200 -21.42 14.24 16.21
C SER A 200 -22.88 14.20 15.75
N HIS A 201 -23.25 15.12 14.86
CA HIS A 201 -24.51 15.11 14.14
C HIS A 201 -24.74 13.78 13.40
N GLU A 202 -26.00 13.42 13.17
CA GLU A 202 -26.37 12.14 12.53
C GLU A 202 -25.74 11.98 11.14
N VAL A 203 -25.67 13.07 10.36
CA VAL A 203 -25.03 13.09 9.05
C VAL A 203 -23.54 12.81 9.17
N THR A 204 -22.83 13.51 10.07
CA THR A 204 -21.42 13.26 10.35
C THR A 204 -21.19 11.80 10.76
N ARG A 205 -22.03 11.23 11.63
CA ARG A 205 -21.92 9.82 12.03
C ARG A 205 -22.03 8.88 10.82
N SER A 206 -22.97 9.12 9.91
CA SER A 206 -23.11 8.32 8.68
C SER A 206 -21.87 8.47 7.78
N THR A 207 -21.32 9.68 7.61
CA THR A 207 -20.08 9.88 6.82
C THR A 207 -18.86 9.18 7.43
N LEU A 208 -18.72 9.23 8.77
CA LEU A 208 -17.63 8.58 9.48
C LEU A 208 -17.69 7.06 9.41
N LYS A 209 -18.88 6.47 9.45
CA LYS A 209 -19.04 5.04 9.21
C LYS A 209 -18.47 4.68 7.83
N PHE A 210 -18.86 5.40 6.78
CA PHE A 210 -18.38 5.15 5.41
C PHE A 210 -16.85 5.20 5.33
N ILE A 211 -16.24 6.22 5.91
CA ILE A 211 -14.77 6.36 5.96
C ILE A 211 -14.09 5.21 6.71
N LEU A 212 -14.63 4.80 7.86
CA LEU A 212 -14.06 3.70 8.65
C LEU A 212 -14.14 2.36 7.92
N ILE A 213 -15.16 2.18 7.10
CA ILE A 213 -15.35 0.99 6.26
C ILE A 213 -14.30 0.94 5.17
N ASP A 214 -14.14 2.05 4.44
CA ASP A 214 -13.11 2.18 3.41
C ASP A 214 -11.71 1.97 3.99
N LEU A 215 -11.45 2.51 5.18
CA LEU A 215 -10.21 2.27 5.91
C LEU A 215 -10.03 0.78 6.24
N GLY A 216 -11.07 0.10 6.71
CA GLY A 216 -11.03 -1.34 6.99
C GLY A 216 -10.65 -2.15 5.76
N GLY A 217 -11.32 -1.89 4.63
CA GLY A 217 -11.01 -2.54 3.35
C GLY A 217 -9.57 -2.28 2.89
N LEU A 218 -9.10 -1.03 3.01
CA LEU A 218 -7.73 -0.66 2.66
C LEU A 218 -6.70 -1.34 3.57
N LEU A 219 -6.96 -1.43 4.89
CA LEU A 219 -6.09 -2.14 5.83
C LEU A 219 -6.02 -3.63 5.53
N THR A 220 -7.13 -4.26 5.18
CA THR A 220 -7.16 -5.67 4.78
C THR A 220 -6.34 -5.89 3.50
N ALA A 221 -6.48 -5.01 2.50
CA ALA A 221 -5.68 -5.09 1.28
C ALA A 221 -4.17 -4.95 1.55
N VAL A 222 -3.79 -4.00 2.41
CA VAL A 222 -2.40 -3.80 2.84
C VAL A 222 -1.88 -4.97 3.66
N LEU A 223 -2.67 -5.52 4.58
CA LEU A 223 -2.31 -6.70 5.36
C LEU A 223 -2.04 -7.90 4.45
N TYR A 224 -2.92 -8.14 3.46
CA TYR A 224 -2.72 -9.19 2.47
C TYR A 224 -1.42 -8.95 1.68
N TRP A 225 -1.20 -7.72 1.21
CA TRP A 225 0.01 -7.36 0.49
C TRP A 225 1.28 -7.62 1.31
N VAL A 226 1.31 -7.18 2.58
CA VAL A 226 2.40 -7.46 3.51
C VAL A 226 2.56 -8.96 3.73
N LEU A 227 1.48 -9.71 3.96
CA LEU A 227 1.54 -11.16 4.17
C LEU A 227 2.17 -11.89 2.99
N VAL A 228 1.78 -11.53 1.77
CA VAL A 228 2.24 -12.14 0.54
C VAL A 228 3.68 -11.77 0.20
N GLU A 229 4.05 -10.49 0.33
CA GLU A 229 5.36 -10.00 -0.10
C GLU A 229 6.42 -10.13 0.99
N ALA A 230 6.04 -9.89 2.25
CA ALA A 230 6.95 -9.82 3.39
C ALA A 230 6.90 -11.07 4.28
N GLY A 231 5.86 -11.90 4.15
CA GLY A 231 5.62 -13.08 4.98
C GLY A 231 4.85 -12.79 6.28
N TRP A 232 4.47 -13.86 6.98
CA TRP A 232 3.57 -13.80 8.14
C TRP A 232 4.12 -13.00 9.33
N MET A 233 5.44 -12.99 9.55
CA MET A 233 6.04 -12.23 10.65
C MET A 233 5.86 -10.72 10.45
N ALA A 234 6.10 -10.22 9.23
CA ALA A 234 5.88 -8.82 8.91
C ALA A 234 4.39 -8.47 8.97
N ALA A 235 3.50 -9.38 8.58
CA ALA A 235 2.05 -9.21 8.75
C ALA A 235 1.65 -9.11 10.24
N ALA A 236 2.26 -9.92 11.12
CA ALA A 236 2.03 -9.82 12.56
C ALA A 236 2.54 -8.47 13.11
N VAL A 237 3.71 -8.02 12.69
CA VAL A 237 4.25 -6.68 13.04
C VAL A 237 3.28 -5.59 12.58
N PHE A 238 2.77 -5.68 11.34
CA PHE A 238 1.78 -4.74 10.81
C PHE A 238 0.55 -4.65 11.71
N VAL A 239 -0.04 -5.79 12.10
CA VAL A 239 -1.24 -5.83 12.95
C VAL A 239 -0.97 -5.22 14.32
N VAL A 240 0.08 -5.68 15.00
CA VAL A 240 0.43 -5.20 16.35
C VAL A 240 0.74 -3.71 16.34
N ALA A 241 1.57 -3.25 15.41
CA ALA A 241 1.91 -1.84 15.29
C ALA A 241 0.71 -0.97 14.88
N THR A 242 -0.20 -1.47 14.04
CA THR A 242 -1.44 -0.74 13.69
C THR A 242 -2.33 -0.53 14.91
N LEU A 243 -2.48 -1.54 15.76
CA LEU A 243 -3.29 -1.44 16.97
C LEU A 243 -2.69 -0.45 17.98
N LEU A 244 -1.37 -0.49 18.17
CA LEU A 244 -0.67 0.31 19.17
C LEU A 244 -0.38 1.75 18.72
N ALA A 245 0.07 1.93 17.49
CA ALA A 245 0.66 3.17 16.97
C ALA A 245 -0.08 3.74 15.74
N GLY A 246 -1.16 3.07 15.32
CA GLY A 246 -1.95 3.46 14.18
C GLY A 246 -1.45 2.88 12.85
N PRO A 247 -2.29 2.93 11.82
CA PRO A 247 -2.07 2.23 10.56
C PRO A 247 -0.85 2.71 9.76
N GLY A 248 -0.49 4.00 9.82
CA GLY A 248 0.71 4.50 9.13
C GLY A 248 2.01 3.97 9.73
N ALA A 249 2.06 3.85 11.06
CA ALA A 249 3.16 3.20 11.77
C ALA A 249 3.19 1.70 11.47
N GLY A 250 2.01 1.06 11.42
CA GLY A 250 1.84 -0.35 11.03
C GLY A 250 2.55 -0.70 9.72
N VAL A 251 2.23 0.03 8.63
CA VAL A 251 2.87 -0.20 7.31
C VAL A 251 4.37 0.03 7.38
N SER A 252 4.79 1.14 7.98
CA SER A 252 6.19 1.56 8.00
C SER A 252 7.07 0.57 8.78
N LEU A 253 6.60 0.13 9.95
CA LEU A 253 7.32 -0.82 10.81
C LEU A 253 7.33 -2.23 10.22
N ALA A 254 6.24 -2.68 9.62
CA ALA A 254 6.21 -3.97 8.93
C ALA A 254 7.21 -4.02 7.77
N TRP A 255 7.34 -2.92 7.03
CA TRP A 255 8.28 -2.84 5.93
C TRP A 255 9.73 -2.74 6.40
N GLY A 256 10.01 -1.92 7.43
CA GLY A 256 11.32 -1.87 8.05
C GLY A 256 11.73 -3.22 8.65
N TRP A 257 10.80 -3.94 9.28
CA TRP A 257 11.03 -5.30 9.78
C TRP A 257 11.39 -6.26 8.65
N ARG A 258 10.69 -6.20 7.52
CA ARG A 258 11.01 -7.01 6.34
C ARG A 258 12.41 -6.70 5.82
N GLU A 259 12.81 -5.43 5.80
CA GLU A 259 14.15 -5.02 5.35
C GLU A 259 15.25 -5.53 6.30
N ILE A 260 15.05 -5.44 7.61
CA ILE A 260 16.02 -5.93 8.62
C ILE A 260 16.05 -7.46 8.67
N GLY A 261 14.88 -8.11 8.68
CA GLY A 261 14.73 -9.56 8.77
C GLY A 261 15.18 -10.29 7.50
N GLY A 262 15.15 -9.61 6.34
CA GLY A 262 15.72 -10.11 5.09
C GLY A 262 17.24 -10.28 5.16
N GLU A 263 17.95 -9.40 5.88
CA GLU A 263 19.40 -9.54 6.12
C GLU A 263 19.71 -10.71 7.08
N TRP A 264 18.86 -10.96 8.08
CA TRP A 264 19.06 -12.02 9.08
C TRP A 264 18.88 -13.45 8.56
N LYS A 265 18.24 -13.64 7.39
CA LYS A 265 18.21 -14.95 6.71
C LYS A 265 19.50 -15.29 5.95
N THR A 266 20.46 -14.36 5.87
CA THR A 266 21.77 -14.59 5.26
C THR A 266 22.96 -14.20 6.16
N PRO A 267 23.13 -14.86 7.32
CA PRO A 267 24.45 -15.12 7.85
C PRO A 267 24.66 -16.64 7.88
N GLY A 268 25.04 -17.20 6.73
CA GLY A 268 25.57 -18.56 6.59
C GLY A 268 24.67 -19.72 7.03
N ARG A 269 23.78 -20.21 6.15
CA ARG A 269 23.40 -21.63 6.19
C ARG A 269 22.86 -22.16 4.85
N THR A 270 23.67 -23.06 4.30
CA THR A 270 23.31 -24.27 3.57
C THR A 270 21.90 -24.80 3.87
N GLY A 271 21.14 -25.08 2.80
CA GLY A 271 20.03 -26.05 2.85
C GLY A 271 18.61 -25.50 2.75
N THR A 272 18.27 -24.71 1.72
CA THR A 272 16.88 -24.72 1.22
C THR A 272 16.74 -25.81 0.16
N ARG A 273 16.14 -26.91 0.60
CA ARG A 273 15.62 -28.01 -0.22
C ARG A 273 14.63 -27.43 -1.22
N ALA A 274 15.06 -27.26 -2.46
CA ALA A 274 14.14 -27.11 -3.58
C ALA A 274 13.34 -28.42 -3.68
N VAL A 275 12.09 -28.40 -3.24
CA VAL A 275 11.14 -29.45 -3.58
C VAL A 275 10.78 -29.21 -5.04
N ALA A 276 11.56 -29.81 -5.93
CA ALA A 276 11.20 -29.95 -7.33
C ALA A 276 9.99 -30.89 -7.39
N VAL A 277 8.81 -30.30 -7.57
CA VAL A 277 7.60 -31.05 -7.90
C VAL A 277 7.70 -31.44 -9.37
N GLY A 278 8.00 -32.72 -9.61
CA GLY A 278 7.53 -33.50 -10.76
C GLY A 278 8.18 -33.27 -12.12
N SER A 279 9.20 -34.07 -12.43
CA SER A 279 9.22 -34.78 -13.72
C SER A 279 9.68 -36.21 -13.47
N THR A 280 8.73 -37.12 -13.36
CA THR A 280 8.97 -38.56 -13.46
C THR A 280 9.36 -38.90 -14.89
N VAL A 281 10.65 -39.12 -15.16
CA VAL A 281 11.11 -39.90 -16.32
C VAL A 281 12.25 -40.78 -15.80
N GLY A 282 12.03 -42.09 -15.88
CA GLY A 282 12.87 -43.10 -15.26
C GLY A 282 14.20 -43.34 -15.97
N THR A 283 15.13 -43.91 -15.22
CA THR A 283 16.32 -44.58 -15.75
C THR A 283 16.65 -45.77 -14.85
N PRO A 284 16.73 -47.00 -15.38
CA PRO A 284 17.51 -48.06 -14.77
C PRO A 284 19.00 -47.80 -15.02
N THR A 285 19.78 -48.00 -13.98
CA THR A 285 21.25 -48.09 -13.98
C THR A 285 21.72 -49.36 -14.69
N GLU A 286 22.73 -49.26 -15.56
CA GLU A 286 23.86 -50.18 -15.57
C GLU A 286 25.06 -49.64 -16.37
N GLU A 287 26.24 -49.98 -15.82
CA GLU A 287 27.63 -50.04 -16.30
C GLU A 287 27.85 -49.92 -17.83
N GLY A 288 28.91 -49.33 -18.40
CA GLY A 288 30.30 -49.20 -18.01
C GLY A 288 31.15 -49.41 -19.28
N GLY A 289 32.22 -48.63 -19.47
CA GLY A 289 33.32 -49.00 -20.37
C GLY A 289 33.38 -48.38 -21.79
N ASN A 290 34.59 -47.89 -22.07
CA ASN A 290 35.26 -47.68 -23.37
C ASN A 290 35.14 -46.33 -24.11
N ALA A 291 36.34 -45.79 -24.29
CA ALA A 291 36.76 -44.65 -25.07
C ALA A 291 36.54 -44.86 -26.58
N ILE A 292 36.15 -43.79 -27.28
CA ILE A 292 36.53 -43.48 -28.67
C ILE A 292 36.55 -41.96 -28.82
N ASP A 293 37.68 -41.43 -29.31
CA ASP A 293 37.89 -40.08 -29.82
C ASP A 293 36.92 -39.75 -30.96
N GLU A 294 36.36 -38.54 -30.99
CA GLU A 294 35.97 -37.92 -32.26
C GLU A 294 36.03 -36.39 -32.16
N GLU A 295 36.90 -35.82 -32.98
CA GLU A 295 37.16 -34.40 -33.16
C GLU A 295 36.04 -33.69 -33.94
N THR A 296 35.84 -32.40 -33.61
CA THR A 296 35.48 -31.27 -34.51
C THR A 296 34.06 -31.16 -35.11
N PRO A 297 33.62 -29.98 -35.63
CA PRO A 297 34.06 -28.59 -35.37
C PRO A 297 32.89 -27.56 -35.22
N LEU A 298 33.28 -26.34 -34.82
CA LEU A 298 32.51 -25.10 -34.86
C LEU A 298 32.03 -24.74 -36.28
N LEU A 299 30.77 -24.28 -36.39
CA LEU A 299 30.25 -23.61 -37.59
C LEU A 299 29.97 -22.13 -37.32
N ARG A 300 30.43 -21.33 -38.28
CA ARG A 300 30.02 -19.96 -38.60
C ARG A 300 28.54 -19.88 -38.95
#